data_AF-A0AAN0RPD2-F1
#
_entry.id   AF-A0AAN0RPD2-F1
#
_cell.length_a   1.000
_cell.length_b   1.000
_cell.length_c   1.000
_cell.angle_alpha   90.00
_cell.angle_beta   90.00
_cell.angle_gamma   90.00
#
_symmetry.space_group_name_H-M   'P 1'
#
loop_
_entity.id
_entity.type
_entity.pdbx_description
1 polymer ?
#
loop_
_entity_poly.entity_id
_entity_poly.type
_entity_poly.pdbx_seq_one_letter_code
_entity_poly.pdbx_strand_id
1 'polypeptide(L)'
;MRGIRLASMVRLAGRAAMFVLGIGVAGQGFAMDCAKATQAIEKRICGNAGLRAADTRMNAAYADVLKIAPDAAVHDMLVRSQRRWLAARNNRLDADYEGRPLAVAEVRKMIDQRTAELADRSDKGLIARAQAERRWLAKYTGGPLTGFDASCDFIPLDASGSHVSYACFGAVHVQHRARVCSQSEDWATGAVYQYRAVSAADGGKARPVAFCEAQAHAQACDNGGARSGWTRAEASDADSHVPTPAAGLPQLDAEMWPIGDGDDAVWFERCLTAATFP
;
A
#
# COMPACT_ATOMS: atom_id res chain seq x y z
N MET A 1 50.45 -4.98 78.71
CA MET A 1 51.87 -4.59 78.54
C MET A 1 52.07 -4.15 77.11
N ARG A 2 52.70 -2.97 76.92
CA ARG A 2 53.15 -2.35 75.64
C ARG A 2 52.01 -2.04 74.65
N GLY A 3 51.67 -0.79 74.32
CA GLY A 3 52.55 0.32 73.91
C GLY A 3 53.14 0.00 72.53
N ILE A 4 53.12 0.78 71.45
CA ILE A 4 52.90 2.21 71.14
C ILE A 4 53.44 2.32 69.69
N ARG A 5 52.95 3.30 68.89
CA ARG A 5 53.56 3.87 67.65
C ARG A 5 53.54 2.98 66.39
N LEU A 6 53.41 3.51 65.17
CA LEU A 6 53.98 4.76 64.64
C LEU A 6 53.11 5.31 63.50
N ALA A 7 53.09 6.64 63.38
CA ALA A 7 52.41 7.43 62.36
C ALA A 7 53.19 7.51 61.03
N SER A 8 52.59 8.24 60.09
CA SER A 8 53.18 8.87 58.89
C SER A 8 53.36 7.95 57.69
N MET A 9 53.15 8.34 56.42
CA MET A 9 53.18 9.65 55.75
C MET A 9 52.58 9.43 54.33
N VAL A 10 51.67 10.29 53.85
CA VAL A 10 51.90 11.28 52.75
C VAL A 10 51.71 10.79 51.30
N ARG A 11 50.73 11.44 50.62
CA ARG A 11 50.57 11.82 49.19
C ARG A 11 50.53 10.66 48.16
N LEU A 12 49.62 10.63 47.19
CA LEU A 12 49.49 11.56 46.06
C LEU A 12 48.15 11.34 45.32
N ALA A 13 47.75 12.36 44.56
CA ALA A 13 46.52 12.43 43.77
C ALA A 13 46.40 11.36 42.66
N GLY A 14 45.16 10.98 42.34
CA GLY A 14 44.83 10.19 41.16
C GLY A 14 43.34 10.23 40.85
N ARG A 15 42.91 11.20 40.02
CA ARG A 15 41.60 11.18 39.38
C ARG A 15 41.54 10.00 38.42
N ALA A 16 40.74 8.98 38.71
CA ALA A 16 40.39 7.95 37.75
C ALA A 16 38.93 8.15 37.31
N ALA A 17 38.76 8.85 36.19
CA ALA A 17 37.50 8.91 35.46
C ALA A 17 37.25 7.54 34.84
N MET A 18 36.26 6.82 35.36
CA MET A 18 35.86 5.52 34.83
C MET A 18 35.00 5.76 33.59
N PHE A 19 35.61 5.67 32.41
CA PHE A 19 34.91 5.61 31.13
C PHE A 19 34.04 4.35 31.11
N VAL A 20 32.72 4.53 31.26
CA VAL A 20 31.74 3.49 30.93
C VAL A 20 31.78 3.32 29.41
N LEU A 21 32.43 2.26 28.93
CA LEU A 21 32.25 1.78 27.56
C LEU A 21 30.78 1.34 27.43
N GLY A 22 29.96 2.21 26.84
CA GLY A 22 28.66 1.84 26.33
C GLY A 22 28.83 0.83 25.20
N ILE A 23 28.61 -0.45 25.50
CA ILE A 23 28.33 -1.44 24.47
C ILE A 23 26.98 -1.04 23.89
N GLY A 24 27.01 -0.29 22.79
CA GLY A 24 25.83 0.00 21.99
C GLY A 24 25.24 -1.33 21.57
N VAL A 25 24.08 -1.68 22.12
CA VAL A 25 23.24 -2.73 21.56
C VAL A 25 22.85 -2.22 20.18
N ALA A 26 23.50 -2.74 19.14
CA ALA A 26 22.98 -2.64 17.80
C ALA A 26 21.60 -3.31 17.87
N GLY A 27 20.55 -2.49 17.92
CA GLY A 27 19.19 -2.99 17.84
C GLY A 27 19.13 -3.93 16.65
N GLN A 28 18.60 -5.15 16.86
CA GLN A 28 18.27 -6.05 15.76
C GLN A 28 17.20 -5.34 14.94
N GLY A 29 17.67 -4.52 14.00
CA GLY A 29 16.81 -3.81 13.08
C GLY A 29 16.08 -4.84 12.24
N PHE A 30 14.85 -4.51 11.88
CA PHE A 30 13.96 -5.25 10.97
C PHE A 30 14.53 -5.42 9.55
N ALA A 31 15.84 -5.31 9.35
CA ALA A 31 16.52 -5.51 8.07
C ALA A 31 16.38 -6.97 7.61
N MET A 32 16.38 -7.17 6.29
CA MET A 32 16.39 -8.50 5.69
C MET A 32 17.47 -9.39 6.30
N ASP A 33 17.08 -10.58 6.78
CA ASP A 33 18.00 -11.60 7.25
C ASP A 33 18.71 -12.23 6.04
N CYS A 34 19.88 -11.69 5.71
CA CYS A 34 20.64 -12.12 4.54
C CYS A 34 21.09 -13.58 4.59
N ALA A 35 21.10 -14.22 5.75
CA ALA A 35 21.36 -15.66 5.84
C ALA A 35 20.17 -16.50 5.33
N LYS A 36 18.97 -15.93 5.28
CA LYS A 36 17.73 -16.56 4.83
C LYS A 36 17.27 -16.11 3.45
N ALA A 37 18.06 -15.28 2.75
CA ALA A 37 17.73 -14.82 1.41
C ALA A 37 17.65 -16.00 0.44
N THR A 38 16.46 -16.26 -0.12
CA THR A 38 16.23 -17.38 -1.04
C THR A 38 16.02 -16.89 -2.47
N GLN A 39 15.40 -15.73 -2.63
CA GLN A 39 15.03 -15.17 -3.93
C GLN A 39 16.19 -14.41 -4.56
N ALA A 40 16.18 -14.28 -5.89
CA ALA A 40 17.26 -13.63 -6.64
C ALA A 40 17.48 -12.17 -6.19
N ILE A 41 16.40 -11.40 -6.09
CA ILE A 41 16.46 -10.01 -5.62
C ILE A 41 16.94 -9.89 -4.17
N GLU A 42 16.59 -10.83 -3.29
CA GLU A 42 17.05 -10.84 -1.90
C GLU A 42 18.57 -11.07 -1.83
N LYS A 43 19.07 -12.07 -2.56
CA LYS A 43 20.50 -12.35 -2.67
C LYS A 43 21.26 -11.14 -3.24
N ARG A 44 20.66 -10.48 -4.23
CA ARG A 44 21.20 -9.26 -4.84
C ARG A 44 21.29 -8.09 -3.85
N ILE A 45 20.22 -7.85 -3.09
CA ILE A 45 20.21 -6.84 -2.01
C ILE A 45 21.30 -7.16 -0.98
N CYS A 46 21.40 -8.42 -0.57
CA CYS A 46 22.38 -8.86 0.43
C CYS A 46 23.83 -8.78 -0.06
N GLY A 47 24.08 -9.05 -1.35
CA GLY A 47 25.38 -8.96 -1.99
C GLY A 47 25.86 -7.54 -2.29
N ASN A 48 24.98 -6.53 -2.20
CA ASN A 48 25.32 -5.13 -2.47
C ASN A 48 25.15 -4.25 -1.22
N ALA A 49 26.24 -3.65 -0.73
CA ALA A 49 26.21 -2.84 0.49
C ALA A 49 25.26 -1.64 0.41
N GLY A 50 25.14 -1.01 -0.77
CA GLY A 50 24.22 0.12 -0.98
C GLY A 50 22.76 -0.28 -0.93
N LEU A 51 22.40 -1.41 -1.56
CA LEU A 51 21.03 -1.95 -1.50
C LEU A 51 20.68 -2.43 -0.10
N ARG A 52 21.60 -3.11 0.59
CA ARG A 52 21.39 -3.55 1.99
C ARG A 52 21.15 -2.36 2.93
N ALA A 53 21.90 -1.27 2.75
CA ALA A 53 21.68 -0.05 3.53
C ALA A 53 20.32 0.61 3.22
N ALA A 54 19.88 0.60 1.96
CA ALA A 54 18.55 1.08 1.57
C ALA A 54 17.43 0.23 2.19
N ASP A 55 17.52 -1.10 2.10
CA ASP A 55 16.55 -2.03 2.70
C ASP A 55 16.47 -1.87 4.23
N THR A 56 17.61 -1.66 4.89
CA THR A 56 17.66 -1.37 6.33
C THR A 56 16.88 -0.09 6.68
N ARG A 57 17.03 0.99 5.89
CA ARG A 57 16.28 2.24 6.10
C ARG A 57 14.78 2.05 5.87
N MET A 58 14.40 1.35 4.81
CA MET A 58 13.00 1.04 4.52
C MET A 58 12.35 0.29 5.67
N ASN A 59 13.03 -0.74 6.20
CA ASN A 59 12.52 -1.53 7.31
C ASN A 59 12.42 -0.75 8.62
N ALA A 60 13.34 0.20 8.87
CA ALA A 60 13.22 1.13 9.98
C ALA A 60 11.99 2.04 9.83
N ALA A 61 11.79 2.63 8.64
CA ALA A 61 10.61 3.45 8.35
C ALA A 61 9.30 2.67 8.48
N TYR A 62 9.28 1.41 8.04
CA TYR A 62 8.15 0.50 8.23
C TYR A 62 7.86 0.24 9.72
N ALA A 63 8.89 -0.11 10.50
CA ALA A 63 8.73 -0.33 11.93
C ALA A 63 8.21 0.94 12.64
N ASP A 64 8.66 2.12 12.23
CA ASP A 64 8.23 3.39 12.82
C ASP A 64 6.80 3.77 12.44
N VAL A 65 6.38 3.55 11.19
CA VAL A 65 4.99 3.85 10.79
C VAL A 65 3.98 2.93 11.48
N LEU A 66 4.33 1.66 11.74
CA LEU A 66 3.49 0.75 12.50
C LEU A 66 3.27 1.21 13.94
N LYS A 67 4.31 1.77 14.61
CA LYS A 67 4.21 2.26 16.00
C LYS A 67 3.25 3.44 16.14
N ILE A 68 3.09 4.25 15.10
CA ILE A 68 2.23 5.44 15.12
C ILE A 68 0.86 5.19 14.48
N ALA A 69 0.57 3.96 14.06
CA ALA A 69 -0.74 3.61 13.54
C ALA A 69 -1.81 3.91 14.61
N PRO A 70 -2.87 4.67 14.27
CA PRO A 70 -3.85 5.14 15.26
C PRO A 70 -4.75 4.03 15.82
N ASP A 71 -4.87 2.91 15.09
CA ASP A 71 -5.69 1.76 15.47
C ASP A 71 -5.32 0.51 14.67
N ALA A 72 -5.92 -0.62 15.03
CA ALA A 72 -5.66 -1.92 14.41
C ALA A 72 -6.00 -1.94 12.90
N ALA A 73 -7.04 -1.23 12.46
CA ALA A 73 -7.42 -1.24 11.04
C ALA A 73 -6.38 -0.52 10.17
N VAL A 74 -5.85 0.62 10.62
CA VAL A 74 -4.75 1.31 9.93
C VAL A 74 -3.45 0.49 10.03
N HIS A 75 -3.17 -0.10 11.19
CA HIS A 75 -2.01 -0.98 11.37
C HIS A 75 -2.06 -2.15 10.36
N ASP A 76 -3.18 -2.85 10.26
CA ASP A 76 -3.34 -3.97 9.34
C ASP A 76 -3.27 -3.55 7.88
N MET A 77 -3.77 -2.35 7.54
CA MET A 77 -3.60 -1.77 6.22
C MET A 77 -2.12 -1.54 5.88
N LEU A 78 -1.33 -0.95 6.79
CA LEU A 78 0.11 -0.76 6.61
C LEU A 78 0.85 -2.09 6.43
N VAL A 79 0.47 -3.13 7.20
CA VAL A 79 1.02 -4.48 7.07
C VAL A 79 0.71 -5.08 5.69
N ARG A 80 -0.55 -4.99 5.22
CA ARG A 80 -0.95 -5.47 3.89
C ARG A 80 -0.21 -4.72 2.79
N SER A 81 -0.15 -3.40 2.88
CA SER A 81 0.57 -2.54 1.95
C SER A 81 2.05 -2.94 1.83
N GLN A 82 2.75 -3.11 2.95
CA GLN A 82 4.15 -3.54 2.91
C GLN A 82 4.33 -4.96 2.35
N ARG A 83 3.42 -5.89 2.66
CA ARG A 83 3.46 -7.24 2.09
C ARG A 83 3.29 -7.23 0.58
N ARG A 84 2.36 -6.43 0.04
CA ARG A 84 2.18 -6.26 -1.41
C ARG A 84 3.42 -5.68 -2.07
N TRP A 85 3.99 -4.63 -1.50
CA TRP A 85 5.21 -4.03 -2.03
C TRP A 85 6.37 -5.04 -2.07
N LEU A 86 6.55 -5.84 -1.01
CA LEU A 86 7.58 -6.89 -0.98
C LEU A 86 7.32 -7.99 -2.01
N ALA A 87 6.05 -8.38 -2.20
CA ALA A 87 5.67 -9.34 -3.23
C ALA A 87 5.97 -8.81 -4.65
N ALA A 88 5.62 -7.56 -4.93
CA ALA A 88 5.93 -6.88 -6.19
C ALA A 88 7.45 -6.78 -6.40
N ARG A 89 8.23 -6.41 -5.37
CA ARG A 89 9.70 -6.36 -5.45
C ARG A 89 10.26 -7.71 -5.86
N ASN A 90 9.78 -8.74 -5.17
CA ASN A 90 10.17 -10.12 -5.36
C ASN A 90 9.81 -10.64 -6.77
N ASN A 91 8.72 -10.15 -7.34
CA ASN A 91 8.29 -10.48 -8.69
C ASN A 91 9.08 -9.75 -9.78
N ARG A 92 9.36 -8.45 -9.61
CA ARG A 92 9.77 -7.56 -10.72
C ARG A 92 11.09 -6.82 -10.59
N LEU A 93 11.67 -6.68 -9.40
CA LEU A 93 12.86 -5.84 -9.25
C LEU A 93 14.19 -6.55 -9.51
N ASP A 94 14.17 -7.85 -9.80
CA ASP A 94 15.39 -8.56 -10.17
C ASP A 94 15.83 -8.25 -11.61
N ALA A 95 14.88 -8.33 -12.56
CA ALA A 95 15.12 -8.25 -13.99
C ALA A 95 13.98 -7.56 -14.77
N ASP A 96 14.30 -7.01 -15.94
CA ASP A 96 13.34 -6.47 -16.90
C ASP A 96 12.52 -7.57 -17.61
N TYR A 97 11.66 -7.17 -18.55
CA TYR A 97 10.80 -8.09 -19.31
C TYR A 97 11.56 -9.04 -20.25
N GLU A 98 12.82 -8.73 -20.57
CA GLU A 98 13.71 -9.61 -21.35
C GLU A 98 14.58 -10.50 -20.45
N GLY A 99 14.40 -10.43 -19.12
CA GLY A 99 15.19 -11.19 -18.15
C GLY A 99 16.58 -10.61 -17.88
N ARG A 100 16.86 -9.37 -18.33
CA ARG A 100 18.12 -8.69 -18.03
C ARG A 100 18.04 -8.07 -16.63
N PRO A 101 19.08 -8.20 -15.78
CA PRO A 101 19.05 -7.60 -14.45
C PRO A 101 18.82 -6.09 -14.50
N LEU A 102 17.87 -5.57 -13.72
CA LEU A 102 17.66 -4.12 -13.61
C LEU A 102 18.93 -3.43 -13.09
N ALA A 103 19.15 -2.15 -13.35
CA ALA A 103 20.31 -1.46 -12.78
C ALA A 103 20.23 -1.39 -11.24
N VAL A 104 21.36 -1.49 -10.54
CA VAL A 104 21.40 -1.36 -9.06
C VAL A 104 20.81 -0.02 -8.60
N ALA A 105 21.02 1.04 -9.39
CA ALA A 105 20.45 2.35 -9.12
C ALA A 105 18.92 2.36 -9.20
N GLU A 106 18.31 1.63 -10.13
CA GLU A 106 16.85 1.54 -10.26
C GLU A 106 16.25 0.76 -9.09
N VAL A 107 16.84 -0.39 -8.73
CA VAL A 107 16.41 -1.16 -7.55
C VAL A 107 16.50 -0.30 -6.29
N ARG A 108 17.61 0.43 -6.12
CA ARG A 108 17.79 1.35 -4.99
C ARG A 108 16.72 2.44 -4.98
N LYS A 109 16.44 3.06 -6.12
CA LYS A 109 15.42 4.11 -6.28
C LYS A 109 14.06 3.62 -5.78
N MET A 110 13.64 2.40 -6.14
CA MET A 110 12.37 1.83 -5.69
C MET A 110 12.32 1.62 -4.16
N ILE A 111 13.42 1.15 -3.56
CA ILE A 111 13.51 1.00 -2.08
C ILE A 111 13.48 2.36 -1.38
N ASP A 112 14.22 3.35 -1.91
CA ASP A 112 14.29 4.70 -1.34
C ASP A 112 12.93 5.42 -1.48
N GLN A 113 12.19 5.22 -2.59
CA GLN A 113 10.81 5.72 -2.75
C GLN A 113 9.86 5.12 -1.72
N ARG A 114 9.89 3.80 -1.55
CA ARG A 114 9.07 3.14 -0.53
C ARG A 114 9.39 3.62 0.89
N THR A 115 10.67 3.86 1.17
CA THR A 115 11.12 4.44 2.45
C THR A 115 10.48 5.81 2.66
N ALA A 116 10.45 6.66 1.63
CA ALA A 116 9.84 7.99 1.71
C ALA A 116 8.32 7.91 1.94
N GLU A 117 7.60 7.03 1.25
CA GLU A 117 6.16 6.81 1.47
C GLU A 117 5.84 6.37 2.90
N LEU A 118 6.60 5.40 3.43
CA LEU A 118 6.44 4.90 4.80
C LEU A 118 6.78 5.97 5.85
N ALA A 119 7.73 6.85 5.54
CA ALA A 119 8.15 7.94 6.40
C ALA A 119 7.26 9.19 6.28
N ASP A 120 6.39 9.28 5.27
CA ASP A 120 5.56 10.45 5.05
C ASP A 120 4.54 10.63 6.20
N ARG A 121 4.53 11.84 6.74
CA ARG A 121 3.64 12.28 7.84
C ARG A 121 2.75 13.45 7.41
N SER A 122 2.81 13.85 6.15
CA SER A 122 1.94 14.87 5.58
C SER A 122 0.50 14.37 5.46
N ASP A 123 -0.38 15.25 4.99
CA ASP A 123 -1.75 14.93 4.59
C ASP A 123 -1.84 13.93 3.43
N LYS A 124 -0.72 13.68 2.73
CA LYS A 124 -0.59 12.70 1.64
C LYS A 124 -0.02 11.36 2.09
N GLY A 125 0.46 11.25 3.33
CA GLY A 125 0.99 10.00 3.88
C GLY A 125 -0.08 8.91 4.04
N LEU A 126 0.34 7.64 4.07
CA LEU A 126 -0.56 6.47 4.10
C LEU A 126 -1.58 6.52 5.24
N ILE A 127 -1.18 6.98 6.44
CA ILE A 127 -2.09 7.10 7.58
C ILE A 127 -3.16 8.18 7.34
N ALA A 128 -2.75 9.35 6.83
CA ALA A 128 -3.68 10.45 6.56
C ALA A 128 -4.68 10.08 5.45
N ARG A 129 -4.21 9.43 4.38
CA ARG A 129 -5.05 8.86 3.31
C ARG A 129 -6.06 7.86 3.85
N ALA A 130 -5.63 6.88 4.64
CA ALA A 130 -6.52 5.90 5.26
C ALA A 130 -7.59 6.54 6.16
N GLN A 131 -7.23 7.60 6.88
CA GLN A 131 -8.20 8.34 7.69
C GLN A 131 -9.18 9.14 6.82
N ALA A 132 -8.75 9.71 5.71
CA ALA A 132 -9.62 10.41 4.76
C ALA A 132 -10.63 9.45 4.13
N GLU A 133 -10.14 8.29 3.69
CA GLU A 133 -10.94 7.20 3.15
C GLU A 133 -11.98 6.71 4.17
N ARG A 134 -11.58 6.48 5.42
CA ARG A 134 -12.51 6.13 6.50
C ARG A 134 -13.61 7.18 6.71
N ARG A 135 -13.24 8.46 6.75
CA ARG A 135 -14.21 9.56 6.92
C ARG A 135 -15.19 9.62 5.75
N TRP A 136 -14.72 9.34 4.55
CA TRP A 136 -15.54 9.31 3.36
C TRP A 136 -16.50 8.10 3.37
N LEU A 137 -16.00 6.90 3.68
CA LEU A 137 -16.80 5.67 3.78
C LEU A 137 -17.91 5.79 4.85
N ALA A 138 -17.64 6.51 5.94
CA ALA A 138 -18.61 6.73 7.03
C ALA A 138 -19.88 7.49 6.62
N LYS A 139 -19.92 8.09 5.42
CA LYS A 139 -21.14 8.71 4.85
C LYS A 139 -22.18 7.67 4.44
N TYR A 140 -21.76 6.44 4.18
CA TYR A 140 -22.62 5.37 3.70
C TYR A 140 -22.95 4.38 4.82
N THR A 141 -23.97 3.54 4.61
CA THR A 141 -24.30 2.51 5.60
C THR A 141 -23.20 1.48 5.76
N GLY A 142 -22.34 1.34 4.74
CA GLY A 142 -21.39 0.24 4.62
C GLY A 142 -22.12 -1.09 4.44
N GLY A 143 -21.41 -2.16 4.77
CA GLY A 143 -21.90 -3.54 4.71
C GLY A 143 -20.76 -4.50 4.41
N PRO A 144 -21.04 -5.82 4.45
CA PRO A 144 -20.00 -6.83 4.26
C PRO A 144 -19.33 -6.77 2.89
N LEU A 145 -19.97 -6.16 1.89
CA LEU A 145 -19.47 -6.04 0.52
C LEU A 145 -18.67 -4.75 0.27
N THR A 146 -18.55 -3.85 1.26
CA THR A 146 -17.64 -2.72 1.16
C THR A 146 -16.20 -3.23 1.33
N GLY A 147 -15.28 -2.79 0.49
CA GLY A 147 -13.86 -3.05 0.67
C GLY A 147 -13.04 -2.91 -0.60
N PHE A 148 -11.75 -3.19 -0.46
CA PHE A 148 -10.73 -2.98 -1.47
C PHE A 148 -10.08 -4.30 -1.88
N ASP A 149 -9.96 -4.52 -3.18
CA ASP A 149 -9.23 -5.62 -3.78
C ASP A 149 -8.09 -5.05 -4.63
N ALA A 150 -7.00 -4.68 -3.94
CA ALA A 150 -5.85 -4.02 -4.56
C ALA A 150 -4.80 -5.05 -4.99
N SER A 151 -4.34 -4.92 -6.24
CA SER A 151 -3.18 -5.60 -6.80
C SER A 151 -2.12 -4.57 -7.18
N CYS A 152 -0.89 -4.77 -6.74
CA CYS A 152 0.20 -3.82 -6.99
C CYS A 152 1.38 -4.52 -7.63
N ASP A 153 2.03 -3.87 -8.58
CA ASP A 153 3.26 -4.34 -9.20
C ASP A 153 4.17 -3.17 -9.63
N PHE A 154 5.39 -3.50 -10.06
CA PHE A 154 6.26 -2.56 -10.74
C PHE A 154 5.96 -2.55 -12.24
N ILE A 155 5.42 -1.42 -12.71
CA ILE A 155 5.05 -1.19 -14.12
C ILE A 155 6.21 -0.51 -14.85
N PRO A 156 6.55 -0.93 -16.08
CA PRO A 156 7.59 -0.29 -16.88
C PRO A 156 7.18 1.12 -17.28
N LEU A 157 8.12 2.06 -17.13
CA LEU A 157 7.96 3.45 -17.53
C LEU A 157 8.43 3.74 -18.97
N ASP A 158 9.06 2.75 -19.59
CA ASP A 158 9.58 2.82 -20.95
C ASP A 158 9.50 1.45 -21.63
N ALA A 159 9.68 1.44 -22.96
CA ALA A 159 9.59 0.22 -23.77
C ALA A 159 10.67 -0.83 -23.46
N SER A 160 11.78 -0.44 -22.84
CA SER A 160 12.85 -1.38 -22.45
C SER A 160 12.53 -2.11 -21.14
N GLY A 161 11.63 -1.56 -20.32
CA GLY A 161 11.35 -2.04 -18.97
C GLY A 161 12.50 -1.88 -18.00
N SER A 162 13.50 -1.06 -18.32
CA SER A 162 14.66 -0.81 -17.47
C SER A 162 14.39 0.22 -16.37
N HIS A 163 13.37 1.07 -16.55
CA HIS A 163 12.80 1.93 -15.52
C HIS A 163 11.40 1.48 -15.15
N VAL A 164 11.10 1.51 -13.85
CA VAL A 164 9.82 1.05 -13.33
C VAL A 164 9.25 2.03 -12.31
N SER A 165 7.94 1.92 -12.08
CA SER A 165 7.22 2.57 -10.99
C SER A 165 6.34 1.56 -10.28
N TYR A 166 6.31 1.61 -8.95
CA TYR A 166 5.30 0.89 -8.18
C TYR A 166 3.93 1.55 -8.39
N ALA A 167 2.94 0.75 -8.78
CA ALA A 167 1.56 1.19 -8.94
C ALA A 167 0.60 0.13 -8.42
N CYS A 168 -0.55 0.57 -7.94
CA CYS A 168 -1.63 -0.28 -7.46
C CYS A 168 -2.87 -0.06 -8.33
N PHE A 169 -3.43 -1.16 -8.80
CA PHE A 169 -4.68 -1.26 -9.54
C PHE A 169 -5.64 -2.20 -8.80
N GLY A 170 -6.82 -2.45 -9.34
CA GLY A 170 -7.80 -3.35 -8.74
C GLY A 170 -9.11 -2.64 -8.48
N ALA A 171 -9.88 -3.12 -7.51
CA ALA A 171 -11.27 -2.73 -7.32
C ALA A 171 -11.58 -2.14 -5.95
N VAL A 172 -12.47 -1.17 -5.93
CA VAL A 172 -13.11 -0.62 -4.74
C VAL A 172 -14.60 -0.87 -4.82
N HIS A 173 -15.16 -1.44 -3.75
CA HIS A 173 -16.58 -1.69 -3.60
C HIS A 173 -17.11 -0.88 -2.41
N VAL A 174 -18.20 -0.16 -2.62
CA VAL A 174 -18.86 0.61 -1.56
C VAL A 174 -20.32 0.22 -1.52
N GLN A 175 -20.78 -0.19 -0.33
CA GLN A 175 -22.17 -0.55 -0.09
C GLN A 175 -22.92 0.59 0.61
N HIS A 176 -24.10 0.92 0.07
CA HIS A 176 -25.10 1.76 0.70
C HIS A 176 -26.48 1.09 0.60
N ARG A 177 -27.00 0.63 1.75
CA ARG A 177 -28.23 -0.16 1.87
C ARG A 177 -28.12 -1.42 0.98
N ALA A 178 -29.09 -1.60 0.09
CA ALA A 178 -29.16 -2.71 -0.86
C ALA A 178 -28.39 -2.45 -2.17
N ARG A 179 -27.62 -1.36 -2.28
CA ARG A 179 -26.83 -1.04 -3.47
C ARG A 179 -25.34 -1.15 -3.19
N VAL A 180 -24.61 -1.72 -4.13
CA VAL A 180 -23.14 -1.75 -4.16
C VAL A 180 -22.68 -1.08 -5.44
N CYS A 181 -21.84 -0.06 -5.31
CA CYS A 181 -21.17 0.58 -6.42
C CYS A 181 -19.71 0.16 -6.41
N SER A 182 -19.19 -0.24 -7.56
CA SER A 182 -17.84 -0.76 -7.69
C SER A 182 -17.10 -0.02 -8.81
N GLN A 183 -15.85 0.36 -8.55
CA GLN A 183 -14.94 0.88 -9.56
C GLN A 183 -13.70 0.00 -9.57
N SER A 184 -13.23 -0.35 -10.76
CA SER A 184 -11.96 -1.03 -10.96
C SER A 184 -11.15 -0.29 -12.00
N GLU A 185 -9.84 -0.29 -11.82
CA GLU A 185 -8.89 0.13 -12.85
C GLU A 185 -8.02 -1.04 -13.25
N ASP A 186 -7.70 -1.13 -14.53
CA ASP A 186 -6.71 -2.07 -15.06
C ASP A 186 -5.76 -1.35 -16.01
N TRP A 187 -4.52 -1.82 -16.08
CA TRP A 187 -3.55 -1.36 -17.06
C TRP A 187 -3.38 -2.42 -18.14
N ALA A 188 -3.78 -2.07 -19.36
CA ALA A 188 -3.66 -2.95 -20.51
C ALA A 188 -3.25 -2.16 -21.76
N THR A 189 -2.44 -2.77 -22.63
CA THR A 189 -2.06 -2.17 -23.93
C THR A 189 -1.47 -0.75 -23.86
N GLY A 190 -0.84 -0.38 -22.73
CA GLY A 190 -0.24 0.95 -22.53
C GLY A 190 -1.23 2.05 -22.11
N ALA A 191 -2.48 1.71 -21.78
CA ALA A 191 -3.49 2.63 -21.28
C ALA A 191 -4.12 2.10 -19.98
N VAL A 192 -4.65 3.01 -19.16
CA VAL A 192 -5.49 2.65 -18.01
C VAL A 192 -6.93 2.63 -18.46
N TYR A 193 -7.61 1.54 -18.14
CA TYR A 193 -9.04 1.35 -18.36
C TYR A 193 -9.75 1.44 -17.02
N GLN A 194 -10.92 2.09 -17.03
CA GLN A 194 -11.78 2.21 -15.87
C GLN A 194 -13.07 1.45 -16.12
N TYR A 195 -13.41 0.60 -15.17
CA TYR A 195 -14.60 -0.22 -15.16
C TYR A 195 -15.46 0.17 -13.98
N ARG A 196 -16.76 0.34 -14.19
CA ARG A 196 -17.72 0.69 -13.14
C ARG A 196 -18.88 -0.29 -13.18
N ALA A 197 -19.33 -0.71 -12.02
CA ALA A 197 -20.45 -1.64 -11.88
C ALA A 197 -21.41 -1.20 -10.77
N VAL A 198 -22.68 -1.50 -10.99
CA VAL A 198 -23.76 -1.36 -10.01
C VAL A 198 -24.32 -2.74 -9.75
N SER A 199 -24.44 -3.08 -8.47
CA SER A 199 -24.96 -4.36 -8.01
C SER A 199 -26.00 -4.16 -6.90
N ALA A 200 -26.94 -5.10 -6.80
CA ALA A 200 -27.84 -5.22 -5.67
C ALA A 200 -27.22 -6.14 -4.61
N ALA A 201 -27.22 -5.71 -3.35
CA ALA A 201 -26.81 -6.55 -2.23
C ALA A 201 -27.97 -7.45 -1.78
N ASP A 202 -27.73 -8.76 -1.75
CA ASP A 202 -28.67 -9.76 -1.25
C ASP A 202 -27.94 -10.73 -0.32
N GLY A 203 -28.24 -10.67 0.98
CA GLY A 203 -27.68 -11.60 1.97
C GLY A 203 -26.14 -11.65 2.02
N GLY A 204 -25.45 -10.54 1.74
CA GLY A 204 -23.98 -10.50 1.68
C GLY A 204 -23.39 -11.01 0.35
N LYS A 205 -24.21 -11.15 -0.70
CA LYS A 205 -23.78 -11.39 -2.08
C LYS A 205 -24.16 -10.20 -2.94
N ALA A 206 -23.35 -9.94 -3.97
CA ALA A 206 -23.66 -8.93 -4.98
C ALA A 206 -24.32 -9.61 -6.20
N ARG A 207 -25.48 -9.11 -6.62
CA ARG A 207 -26.10 -9.44 -7.89
C ARG A 207 -25.86 -8.29 -8.88
N PRO A 208 -25.14 -8.51 -9.99
CA PRO A 208 -24.91 -7.47 -10.99
C PRO A 208 -26.22 -6.88 -11.52
N VAL A 209 -26.25 -5.56 -11.71
CA VAL A 209 -27.37 -4.81 -12.30
C VAL A 209 -26.94 -4.17 -13.62
N ALA A 210 -25.77 -3.55 -13.63
CA ALA A 210 -25.22 -2.91 -14.82
C ALA A 210 -23.71 -2.71 -14.71
N PHE A 211 -23.04 -2.58 -15.85
CA PHE A 211 -21.62 -2.34 -15.99
C PHE A 211 -21.34 -1.30 -17.07
N CYS A 212 -20.22 -0.60 -16.93
CA CYS A 212 -19.73 0.39 -17.89
C CYS A 212 -18.22 0.30 -17.96
N GLU A 213 -17.70 0.38 -19.17
CA GLU A 213 -16.28 0.40 -19.46
C GLU A 213 -15.95 1.68 -20.22
N ALA A 214 -14.84 2.32 -19.84
CA ALA A 214 -14.24 3.39 -20.61
C ALA A 214 -12.73 3.43 -20.39
N GLN A 215 -11.99 4.11 -21.27
CA GLN A 215 -10.62 4.52 -20.92
C GLN A 215 -10.67 5.44 -19.70
N ALA A 216 -9.66 5.39 -18.84
CA ALA A 216 -9.60 6.22 -17.64
C ALA A 216 -9.79 7.71 -17.97
N HIS A 217 -10.49 8.43 -17.08
CA HIS A 217 -10.90 9.83 -17.24
C HIS A 217 -11.91 10.13 -18.37
N ALA A 218 -12.39 9.13 -19.11
CA ALA A 218 -13.52 9.34 -20.01
C ALA A 218 -14.84 9.43 -19.24
N GLN A 219 -15.69 10.39 -19.61
CA GLN A 219 -16.94 10.66 -18.89
C GLN A 219 -18.09 9.69 -19.21
N ALA A 220 -17.84 8.66 -20.02
CA ALA A 220 -18.86 7.75 -20.53
C ALA A 220 -19.60 6.97 -19.41
N CYS A 221 -18.94 6.78 -18.26
CA CYS A 221 -19.47 6.05 -17.11
C CYS A 221 -19.91 6.96 -15.94
N ASP A 222 -19.87 8.29 -16.08
CA ASP A 222 -20.21 9.25 -15.01
C ASP A 222 -21.72 9.44 -14.84
N ASN A 223 -22.47 9.17 -15.90
CA ASN A 223 -23.92 9.37 -15.99
C ASN A 223 -24.61 8.05 -16.38
N GLY A 224 -25.85 7.85 -15.94
CA GLY A 224 -26.67 6.69 -16.31
C GLY A 224 -27.75 6.95 -17.38
N GLY A 225 -27.71 8.11 -18.04
CA GLY A 225 -28.71 8.49 -19.05
C GLY A 225 -28.61 7.68 -20.35
N ALA A 226 -29.57 7.86 -21.27
CA ALA A 226 -29.69 7.09 -22.53
C ALA A 226 -28.51 7.19 -23.52
N ARG A 227 -27.51 8.04 -23.25
CA ARG A 227 -26.26 8.16 -24.03
C ARG A 227 -25.02 7.67 -23.28
N SER A 228 -25.23 6.99 -22.16
CA SER A 228 -24.15 6.47 -21.33
C SER A 228 -23.63 5.12 -21.85
N GLY A 229 -22.39 4.78 -21.49
CA GLY A 229 -21.77 3.49 -21.85
C GLY A 229 -22.29 2.30 -21.04
N TRP A 230 -23.39 2.44 -20.30
CA TRP A 230 -23.90 1.41 -19.40
C TRP A 230 -24.62 0.30 -20.15
N THR A 231 -24.24 -0.94 -19.84
CA THR A 231 -24.90 -2.16 -20.29
C THR A 231 -25.60 -2.82 -19.10
N ARG A 232 -26.84 -3.29 -19.30
CA ARG A 232 -27.62 -3.98 -18.28
C ARG A 232 -27.17 -5.44 -18.19
N ALA A 233 -26.98 -5.94 -16.97
CA ALA A 233 -26.47 -7.30 -16.75
C ALA A 233 -27.40 -8.39 -17.29
N GLU A 234 -28.71 -8.16 -17.31
CA GLU A 234 -29.69 -9.11 -17.88
C GLU A 234 -29.64 -9.19 -19.41
N ALA A 235 -29.03 -8.21 -20.07
CA ALA A 235 -28.99 -8.08 -21.52
C ALA A 235 -27.65 -8.52 -22.13
N SER A 236 -26.72 -9.05 -21.33
CA SER A 236 -25.35 -9.27 -21.77
C SER A 236 -24.69 -10.45 -21.05
N ASP A 237 -24.10 -11.34 -21.83
CA ASP A 237 -23.20 -12.41 -21.37
C ASP A 237 -21.76 -11.88 -21.13
N ALA A 238 -21.54 -10.57 -21.20
CA ALA A 238 -20.22 -9.97 -21.11
C ALA A 238 -19.68 -10.03 -19.67
N ASP A 239 -18.40 -10.37 -19.58
CA ASP A 239 -17.65 -10.32 -18.33
C ASP A 239 -17.51 -8.85 -17.90
N SER A 240 -17.89 -8.52 -16.66
CA SER A 240 -18.01 -7.12 -16.24
C SER A 240 -16.66 -6.41 -16.07
N HIS A 241 -15.53 -7.12 -16.23
CA HIS A 241 -14.13 -6.74 -15.93
C HIS A 241 -13.88 -6.17 -14.51
N VAL A 242 -14.94 -5.74 -13.81
CA VAL A 242 -15.01 -5.46 -12.39
C VAL A 242 -15.14 -6.77 -11.64
N PRO A 243 -14.21 -7.07 -10.70
CA PRO A 243 -14.35 -8.20 -9.78
C PRO A 243 -15.69 -8.17 -9.03
N THR A 244 -16.28 -9.34 -8.81
CA THR A 244 -17.53 -9.42 -8.05
C THR A 244 -17.27 -9.04 -6.59
N PRO A 245 -18.02 -8.07 -6.01
CA PRO A 245 -17.86 -7.71 -4.60
C PRO A 245 -18.00 -8.94 -3.71
N ALA A 246 -17.01 -9.15 -2.84
CA ALA A 246 -16.96 -10.27 -1.92
C ALA A 246 -16.97 -9.80 -0.47
N ALA A 247 -17.50 -10.64 0.42
CA ALA A 247 -17.48 -10.36 1.84
C ALA A 247 -16.06 -10.51 2.42
N GLY A 248 -15.73 -9.66 3.39
CA GLY A 248 -14.46 -9.76 4.14
C GLY A 248 -13.26 -9.10 3.46
N LEU A 249 -13.48 -8.30 2.41
CA LEU A 249 -12.44 -7.48 1.84
C LEU A 249 -11.89 -6.47 2.88
N PRO A 250 -10.60 -6.11 2.77
CA PRO A 250 -10.01 -4.99 3.49
C PRO A 250 -10.91 -3.75 3.46
N GLN A 251 -11.17 -3.16 4.62
CA GLN A 251 -11.97 -1.92 4.71
C GLN A 251 -11.16 -0.66 4.39
N LEU A 252 -9.83 -0.76 4.38
CA LEU A 252 -8.94 0.36 4.14
C LEU A 252 -7.80 -0.03 3.19
N ASP A 253 -7.54 0.83 2.21
CA ASP A 253 -6.38 0.72 1.32
C ASP A 253 -5.85 2.08 0.81
N ALA A 254 -4.87 2.61 1.55
CA ALA A 254 -4.28 3.92 1.25
C ALA A 254 -3.35 3.94 0.03
N GLU A 255 -3.13 2.81 -0.65
CA GLU A 255 -2.30 2.77 -1.86
C GLU A 255 -3.11 2.87 -3.15
N MET A 256 -4.39 2.49 -3.10
CA MET A 256 -5.31 2.74 -4.21
C MET A 256 -5.55 4.24 -4.40
N TRP A 257 -6.01 4.63 -5.59
CA TRP A 257 -6.33 6.02 -5.89
C TRP A 257 -7.34 6.57 -4.87
N PRO A 258 -7.29 7.87 -4.55
CA PRO A 258 -8.10 8.45 -3.49
C PRO A 258 -9.60 8.51 -3.87
N ILE A 259 -10.37 7.50 -3.50
CA ILE A 259 -11.82 7.43 -3.77
C ILE A 259 -12.66 8.53 -3.10
N GLY A 260 -12.06 9.27 -2.18
CA GLY A 260 -12.72 10.32 -1.39
C GLY A 260 -12.62 11.72 -1.98
N ASP A 261 -11.94 11.88 -3.11
CA ASP A 261 -11.77 13.16 -3.81
C ASP A 261 -12.13 13.05 -5.31
N GLY A 262 -12.07 14.18 -5.99
CA GLY A 262 -12.22 14.26 -7.45
C GLY A 262 -13.54 13.73 -8.01
N ASP A 263 -13.47 13.29 -9.26
CA ASP A 263 -14.62 12.81 -10.04
C ASP A 263 -15.14 11.46 -9.52
N ASP A 264 -14.28 10.64 -8.93
CA ASP A 264 -14.66 9.34 -8.36
C ASP A 264 -15.56 9.50 -7.14
N ALA A 265 -15.26 10.44 -6.24
CA ALA A 265 -16.12 10.73 -5.10
C ALA A 265 -17.51 11.20 -5.55
N VAL A 266 -17.57 12.01 -6.62
CA VAL A 266 -18.83 12.48 -7.22
C VAL A 266 -19.61 11.31 -7.84
N TRP A 267 -18.92 10.41 -8.53
CA TRP A 267 -19.54 9.23 -9.12
C TRP A 267 -20.09 8.28 -8.06
N PHE A 268 -19.30 7.93 -7.04
CA PHE A 268 -19.74 7.06 -5.96
C PHE A 268 -20.94 7.65 -5.22
N GLU A 269 -20.91 8.93 -4.87
CA GLU A 269 -22.04 9.61 -4.21
C GLU A 269 -23.31 9.44 -5.04
N ARG A 270 -23.25 9.78 -6.33
CA ARG A 270 -24.39 9.64 -7.24
C ARG A 270 -24.86 8.20 -7.36
N CYS A 271 -23.94 7.28 -7.60
CA CYS A 271 -24.24 5.86 -7.77
C CYS A 271 -24.93 5.30 -6.53
N LEU A 272 -24.47 5.66 -5.33
CA LEU A 272 -24.93 5.11 -4.07
C LEU A 272 -26.26 5.73 -3.60
N THR A 273 -26.50 7.02 -3.87
CA THR A 273 -27.62 7.75 -3.24
C THR A 273 -28.75 8.14 -4.19
N ALA A 274 -28.54 8.15 -5.51
CA ALA A 274 -29.60 8.47 -6.46
C ALA A 274 -30.73 7.44 -6.41
N ALA A 275 -32.00 7.89 -6.45
CA ALA A 275 -33.15 6.98 -6.48
C ALA A 275 -33.08 5.99 -7.66
N THR A 276 -32.61 6.48 -8.80
CA THR A 276 -32.39 5.73 -10.05
C THR A 276 -30.95 5.92 -10.52
N PHE A 277 -30.22 4.81 -10.67
CA PHE A 277 -28.89 4.71 -11.27
C PHE A 277 -28.56 3.23 -11.57
N PRO A 278 -27.77 2.91 -12.62
CA PRO A 278 -27.46 3.81 -13.73
C PRO A 278 -28.73 4.11 -14.52
#